data_AF-A0AA97FA31-F1
#
_entry.id   AF-A0AA97FA31-F1
#
_cell.length_a   1.000
_cell.length_b   1.000
_cell.length_c   1.000
_cell.angle_alpha   90.00
_cell.angle_beta   90.00
_cell.angle_gamma   90.00
#
_symmetry.space_group_name_H-M   'P 1'
#
loop_
_entity.id
_entity.type
_entity.pdbx_description
1 polymer ?
#
loop_
_entity_poly.entity_id
_entity_poly.type
_entity_poly.pdbx_seq_one_letter_code
_entity_poly.pdbx_strand_id
1 'polypeptide(L)'
;MKEYKKEGPVMIVHGPEPFDNGFAKTMAEKTKPSVIIAAGIMARTAAEESGLKVVCPGIPPSAIINSVPPKMPLFLVNSGKNEESGRIFGEIVAGRINPRGLLHIENGLKGSIIYNWDFGDPELLNYLFEVTGFEIRNVSSGDGSACVSGNIKRIRGCVAGEPVFVNGIVIGQATASEVIIEVFEDNIRAVSGILIKEHGIEKLLRRGKPNPGDLWCKSGAIRNKSARSVNPENKSGNICVVDHSAHECYEKTDENTAGILSVGDDTTAVCCHICSHLGIPVFGVTDGDCDHIVPESYPPNSVIISLNGERDDDVGVEIVEKFGLPCVYGWNEFVESVLLYLGKRAERVFDGR
;
A
#
# COMPACT_ATOMS: atom_id res chain seq x y z
N MET A 1 -15.85 -15.97 32.90
CA MET A 1 -14.54 -16.61 32.61
C MET A 1 -14.68 -18.13 32.47
N LYS A 2 -15.00 -18.64 31.27
CA LYS A 2 -14.78 -20.04 30.79
C LYS A 2 -15.67 -20.27 29.56
N GLU A 3 -15.31 -19.70 28.41
CA GLU A 3 -15.77 -20.20 27.10
C GLU A 3 -14.90 -19.68 25.94
N TYR A 4 -14.32 -18.48 26.06
CA TYR A 4 -13.42 -17.87 25.04
C TYR A 4 -12.05 -18.53 24.85
N LYS A 5 -11.72 -19.60 25.58
CA LYS A 5 -10.36 -20.18 25.59
C LYS A 5 -10.06 -21.21 24.50
N LYS A 6 -10.97 -21.48 23.55
CA LYS A 6 -10.73 -22.52 22.54
C LYS A 6 -10.00 -22.00 21.29
N GLU A 7 -10.23 -20.77 20.86
CA GLU A 7 -9.56 -20.15 19.70
C GLU A 7 -9.27 -18.68 20.00
N GLY A 8 -8.04 -18.22 19.72
CA GLY A 8 -7.64 -16.83 19.97
C GLY A 8 -8.35 -15.82 19.06
N PRO A 9 -8.24 -14.50 19.35
CA PRO A 9 -8.85 -13.47 18.51
C PRO A 9 -8.26 -13.44 17.08
N VAL A 10 -8.98 -12.83 16.15
CA VAL A 10 -8.41 -12.45 14.84
C VAL A 10 -7.61 -11.16 15.01
N MET A 11 -6.35 -11.18 14.58
CA MET A 11 -5.50 -10.00 14.55
C MET A 11 -5.41 -9.47 13.12
N ILE A 12 -5.88 -8.25 12.90
CA ILE A 12 -5.74 -7.56 11.62
C ILE A 12 -4.60 -6.55 11.76
N VAL A 13 -3.62 -6.57 10.86
CA VAL A 13 -2.47 -5.66 10.89
C VAL A 13 -2.51 -4.78 9.65
N HIS A 14 -2.57 -3.47 9.83
CA HIS A 14 -2.59 -2.50 8.73
C HIS A 14 -1.22 -1.90 8.50
N GLY A 15 -0.85 -1.80 7.21
CA GLY A 15 0.40 -1.20 6.77
C GLY A 15 1.64 -2.08 7.06
N PRO A 16 2.78 -1.74 6.45
CA PRO A 16 4.05 -2.45 6.69
C PRO A 16 4.67 -2.14 8.05
N GLU A 17 4.44 -0.96 8.62
CA GLU A 17 5.16 -0.46 9.80
C GLU A 17 5.09 -1.40 11.02
N PRO A 18 3.93 -1.97 11.42
CA PRO A 18 3.88 -2.90 12.54
C PRO A 18 4.71 -4.17 12.33
N PHE A 19 4.87 -4.61 11.08
CA PHE A 19 5.73 -5.75 10.75
C PHE A 19 7.20 -5.35 10.79
N ASP A 20 7.52 -4.21 10.19
CA ASP A 20 8.89 -3.72 10.04
C ASP A 20 9.58 -3.42 11.37
N ASN A 21 8.83 -2.93 12.36
CA ASN A 21 9.34 -2.63 13.70
C ASN A 21 9.18 -3.79 14.71
N GLY A 22 8.63 -4.94 14.28
CA GLY A 22 8.42 -6.12 15.14
C GLY A 22 7.22 -6.03 16.10
N PHE A 23 6.41 -4.98 16.04
CA PHE A 23 5.25 -4.82 16.91
C PHE A 23 4.17 -5.87 16.63
N ALA A 24 3.91 -6.21 15.37
CA ALA A 24 2.98 -7.27 14.97
C ALA A 24 3.37 -8.62 15.58
N LYS A 25 4.67 -8.95 15.60
CA LYS A 25 5.19 -10.16 16.24
C LYS A 25 4.97 -10.14 17.75
N THR A 26 5.28 -9.02 18.39
CA THR A 26 5.06 -8.83 19.84
C THR A 26 3.58 -9.01 20.20
N MET A 27 2.67 -8.44 19.39
CA MET A 27 1.23 -8.59 19.58
C MET A 27 0.77 -10.04 19.36
N ALA A 28 1.28 -10.73 18.34
CA ALA A 28 0.98 -12.13 18.11
C ALA A 28 1.41 -13.03 19.29
N GLU A 29 2.59 -12.79 19.86
CA GLU A 29 3.11 -13.55 21.01
C GLU A 29 2.26 -13.33 22.28
N LYS A 30 1.84 -12.09 22.53
CA LYS A 30 1.01 -11.73 23.70
C LYS A 30 -0.43 -12.22 23.58
N THR A 31 -1.04 -12.05 22.41
CA THR A 31 -2.49 -12.26 22.20
C THR A 31 -2.84 -13.64 21.65
N LYS A 32 -1.85 -14.38 21.13
CA LYS A 32 -2.00 -15.72 20.54
C LYS A 32 -3.20 -15.82 19.59
N PRO A 33 -3.24 -14.99 18.53
CA PRO A 33 -4.38 -14.91 17.64
C PRO A 33 -4.62 -16.24 16.91
N SER A 34 -5.87 -16.55 16.59
CA SER A 34 -6.21 -17.72 15.76
C SER A 34 -5.78 -17.52 14.30
N VAL A 35 -5.89 -16.28 13.81
CA VAL A 35 -5.52 -15.87 12.46
C VAL A 35 -4.90 -14.47 12.52
N ILE A 36 -3.84 -14.26 11.72
CA ILE A 36 -3.25 -12.95 11.48
C ILE A 36 -3.54 -12.56 10.03
N ILE A 37 -4.12 -11.39 9.81
CA ILE A 37 -4.47 -10.89 8.48
C ILE A 37 -3.69 -9.60 8.21
N ALA A 38 -2.90 -9.54 7.14
CA ALA A 38 -2.21 -8.33 6.72
C ALA A 38 -3.09 -7.55 5.72
N ALA A 39 -3.31 -6.27 6.01
CA ALA A 39 -4.12 -5.37 5.19
C ALA A 39 -3.22 -4.37 4.44
N GLY A 40 -3.14 -4.52 3.12
CA GLY A 40 -2.37 -3.68 2.20
C GLY A 40 -1.21 -4.43 1.54
N ILE A 41 -0.85 -4.00 0.32
CA ILE A 41 0.16 -4.71 -0.49
C ILE A 41 1.56 -4.67 0.14
N MET A 42 1.98 -3.52 0.66
CA MET A 42 3.27 -3.42 1.38
C MET A 42 3.23 -4.12 2.73
N ALA A 43 2.06 -4.24 3.35
CA ALA A 43 1.90 -5.05 4.56
C ALA A 43 2.19 -6.52 4.28
N ARG A 44 1.80 -7.04 3.11
CA ARG A 44 2.16 -8.39 2.66
C ARG A 44 3.67 -8.56 2.55
N THR A 45 4.38 -7.65 1.86
CA THR A 45 5.84 -7.73 1.73
C THR A 45 6.53 -7.69 3.09
N ALA A 46 6.14 -6.76 3.96
CA ALA A 46 6.72 -6.67 5.30
C ALA A 46 6.40 -7.90 6.17
N ALA A 47 5.19 -8.47 6.03
CA ALA A 47 4.80 -9.68 6.75
C ALA A 47 5.62 -10.90 6.32
N GLU A 48 5.78 -11.11 5.00
CA GLU A 48 6.60 -12.19 4.45
C GLU A 48 8.07 -12.05 4.90
N GLU A 49 8.63 -10.84 4.85
CA GLU A 49 9.99 -10.57 5.36
C GLU A 49 10.14 -10.78 6.87
N SER A 50 9.08 -10.54 7.66
CA SER A 50 9.09 -10.75 9.11
C SER A 50 9.06 -12.23 9.52
N GLY A 51 8.68 -13.12 8.59
CA GLY A 51 8.46 -14.54 8.86
C GLY A 51 7.17 -14.86 9.63
N LEU A 52 6.30 -13.88 9.86
CA LEU A 52 4.97 -14.14 10.43
C LEU A 52 4.08 -14.80 9.39
N LYS A 53 3.44 -15.91 9.75
CA LYS A 53 2.42 -16.54 8.92
C LYS A 53 1.14 -15.71 8.95
N VAL A 54 0.80 -15.11 7.82
CA VAL A 54 -0.36 -14.22 7.68
C VAL A 54 -1.23 -14.61 6.49
N VAL A 55 -2.48 -14.15 6.51
CA VAL A 55 -3.39 -14.16 5.35
C VAL A 55 -3.40 -12.75 4.74
N CYS A 56 -3.28 -12.65 3.42
CA CYS A 56 -3.22 -11.37 2.70
C CYS A 56 -4.33 -11.30 1.64
N PRO A 57 -5.56 -10.89 1.99
CA PRO A 57 -6.70 -10.92 1.08
C PRO A 57 -6.70 -9.76 0.06
N GLY A 58 -5.75 -8.84 0.11
CA GLY A 58 -5.64 -7.72 -0.84
C GLY A 58 -6.69 -6.60 -0.67
N ILE A 59 -7.56 -6.68 0.35
CA ILE A 59 -8.67 -5.73 0.57
C ILE A 59 -8.43 -4.81 1.79
N PRO A 60 -9.11 -3.64 1.87
CA PRO A 60 -8.95 -2.70 2.98
C PRO A 60 -9.37 -3.26 4.36
N PRO A 61 -8.84 -2.72 5.47
CA PRO A 61 -9.14 -3.19 6.83
C PRO A 61 -10.63 -3.29 7.16
N SER A 62 -11.44 -2.30 6.78
CA SER A 62 -12.89 -2.30 7.02
C SER A 62 -13.61 -3.43 6.28
N ALA A 63 -13.19 -3.76 5.05
CA ALA A 63 -13.74 -4.88 4.29
C ALA A 63 -13.37 -6.23 4.92
N ILE A 64 -12.14 -6.36 5.45
CA ILE A 64 -11.71 -7.54 6.23
C ILE A 64 -12.57 -7.68 7.49
N ILE A 65 -12.75 -6.60 8.25
CA ILE A 65 -13.54 -6.63 9.49
C ILE A 65 -15.00 -7.02 9.20
N ASN A 66 -15.59 -6.52 8.12
CA ASN A 66 -16.95 -6.85 7.72
C ASN A 66 -17.12 -8.29 7.21
N SER A 67 -16.05 -8.94 6.72
CA SER A 67 -16.11 -10.35 6.32
C SER A 67 -15.93 -11.32 7.49
N VAL A 68 -15.36 -10.87 8.62
CA VAL A 68 -15.23 -11.67 9.84
C VAL A 68 -16.59 -11.76 10.55
N PRO A 69 -17.06 -12.96 10.97
CA PRO A 69 -18.33 -13.11 11.67
C PRO A 69 -18.49 -12.14 12.86
N PRO A 70 -19.67 -11.54 13.09
CA PRO A 70 -19.85 -10.53 14.15
C PRO A 70 -19.49 -11.00 15.55
N LYS A 71 -19.69 -12.29 15.85
CA LYS A 71 -19.38 -12.90 17.15
C LYS A 71 -17.92 -13.29 17.32
N MET A 72 -17.10 -13.21 16.26
CA MET A 72 -15.70 -13.59 16.33
C MET A 72 -14.89 -12.40 16.89
N PRO A 73 -14.14 -12.59 18.00
CA PRO A 73 -13.35 -11.53 18.60
C PRO A 73 -12.24 -11.11 17.64
N LEU A 74 -12.09 -9.80 17.41
CA LEU A 74 -11.06 -9.25 16.55
C LEU A 74 -10.54 -7.92 17.06
N PHE A 75 -9.30 -7.60 16.71
CA PHE A 75 -8.71 -6.30 16.94
C PHE A 75 -7.80 -5.90 15.77
N LEU A 76 -7.64 -4.59 15.61
CA LEU A 76 -6.82 -3.98 14.58
C LEU A 76 -5.52 -3.48 15.20
N VAL A 77 -4.39 -3.75 14.54
CA VAL A 77 -3.05 -3.26 14.89
C VAL A 77 -2.60 -2.29 13.80
N ASN A 78 -2.14 -1.11 14.22
CA ASN A 78 -1.65 -0.08 13.32
C ASN A 78 -0.41 0.63 13.90
N SER A 79 0.36 1.28 13.04
CA SER A 79 1.44 2.19 13.40
C SER A 79 1.35 3.41 12.49
N GLY A 80 0.58 4.40 12.92
CA GLY A 80 0.47 5.68 12.24
C GLY A 80 1.78 6.45 12.29
N LYS A 81 1.90 7.46 11.43
CA LYS A 81 3.06 8.36 11.35
C LYS A 81 3.30 9.07 12.69
N ASN A 82 2.20 9.36 13.36
CA ASN A 82 2.11 9.86 14.72
C ASN A 82 0.76 9.42 15.32
N GLU A 83 0.60 9.65 16.63
CA GLU A 83 -0.59 9.27 17.37
C GLU A 83 -1.89 9.86 16.78
N GLU A 84 -1.86 11.09 16.29
CA GLU A 84 -3.03 11.75 15.69
C GLU A 84 -3.46 11.06 14.39
N SER A 85 -2.51 10.80 13.48
CA SER A 85 -2.77 10.08 12.23
C SER A 85 -3.28 8.66 12.47
N GLY A 86 -2.73 7.98 13.48
CA GLY A 86 -3.20 6.66 13.92
C GLY A 86 -4.64 6.71 14.43
N ARG A 87 -4.96 7.68 15.29
CA ARG A 87 -6.33 7.90 15.77
C ARG A 87 -7.30 8.19 14.63
N ILE A 88 -6.94 9.06 13.69
CA ILE A 88 -7.77 9.40 12.52
C ILE A 88 -8.00 8.16 11.65
N PHE A 89 -6.99 7.32 11.44
CA PHE A 89 -7.15 6.05 10.73
C PHE A 89 -8.15 5.13 11.44
N GLY A 90 -8.03 4.98 12.77
CA GLY A 90 -8.98 4.24 13.60
C GLY A 90 -10.42 4.75 13.45
N GLU A 91 -10.61 6.07 13.50
CA GLU A 91 -11.90 6.76 13.30
C GLU A 91 -12.53 6.41 11.93
N ILE A 92 -11.74 6.45 10.86
CA ILE A 92 -12.19 6.12 9.49
C ILE A 92 -12.61 4.65 9.39
N VAL A 93 -11.84 3.74 9.97
CA VAL A 93 -12.17 2.30 9.93
C VAL A 93 -13.42 2.01 10.75
N ALA A 94 -13.52 2.54 11.97
CA ALA A 94 -14.66 2.39 12.85
C ALA A 94 -15.97 2.89 12.20
N GLY A 95 -15.92 4.08 11.59
CA GLY A 95 -17.10 4.66 10.90
C GLY A 95 -17.60 3.82 9.73
N ARG A 96 -16.74 3.02 9.09
CA ARG A 96 -17.10 2.13 7.96
C ARG A 96 -17.65 0.76 8.39
N ILE A 97 -17.49 0.38 9.64
CA ILE A 97 -17.94 -0.92 10.17
C ILE A 97 -19.13 -0.80 11.14
N ASN A 98 -19.52 0.44 11.49
CA ASN A 98 -20.70 0.74 12.30
C ASN A 98 -21.94 -0.02 11.78
N PRO A 99 -22.75 -0.70 12.63
CA PRO A 99 -22.80 -0.65 14.10
C PRO A 99 -21.81 -1.52 14.87
N ARG A 100 -20.83 -2.16 14.21
CA ARG A 100 -19.80 -2.95 14.90
C ARG A 100 -18.76 -2.04 15.52
N GLY A 101 -18.55 -2.13 16.84
CA GLY A 101 -17.44 -1.45 17.51
C GLY A 101 -16.06 -2.02 17.13
N LEU A 102 -15.00 -1.23 17.32
CA LEU A 102 -13.62 -1.59 16.95
C LEU A 102 -12.67 -1.44 18.14
N LEU A 103 -11.90 -2.50 18.40
CA LEU A 103 -10.69 -2.41 19.22
C LEU A 103 -9.48 -2.20 18.32
N HIS A 104 -8.83 -1.05 18.46
CA HIS A 104 -7.69 -0.63 17.65
C HIS A 104 -6.49 -0.36 18.55
N ILE A 105 -5.44 -1.15 18.38
CA ILE A 105 -4.15 -0.97 19.02
C ILE A 105 -3.28 -0.11 18.12
N GLU A 106 -2.99 1.09 18.60
CA GLU A 106 -2.10 2.04 17.95
C GLU A 106 -0.71 1.97 18.59
N ASN A 107 0.30 1.66 17.79
CA ASN A 107 1.68 1.66 18.24
C ASN A 107 2.27 3.08 18.21
N GLY A 108 2.32 3.73 19.38
CA GLY A 108 2.90 5.06 19.52
C GLY A 108 4.35 5.03 19.98
N LEU A 109 5.14 6.02 19.56
CA LEU A 109 6.54 6.21 19.98
C LEU A 109 6.70 6.39 21.51
N LYS A 110 5.69 6.94 22.19
CA LYS A 110 5.70 7.21 23.64
C LYS A 110 4.97 6.13 24.46
N GLY A 111 4.51 5.07 23.80
CA GLY A 111 3.64 4.05 24.37
C GLY A 111 2.49 3.71 23.42
N SER A 112 2.05 2.46 23.47
CA SER A 112 0.92 1.97 22.68
C SER A 112 -0.40 2.21 23.40
N ILE A 113 -1.46 2.47 22.64
CA ILE A 113 -2.80 2.79 23.13
C ILE A 113 -3.81 1.80 22.54
N ILE A 114 -4.79 1.38 23.34
CA ILE A 114 -5.98 0.67 22.88
C ILE A 114 -7.11 1.70 22.73
N TYR A 115 -7.44 2.05 21.50
CA TYR A 115 -8.66 2.78 21.19
C TYR A 115 -9.86 1.81 21.16
N ASN A 116 -10.83 2.10 22.02
CA ASN A 116 -12.13 1.43 22.03
C ASN A 116 -13.15 2.33 21.31
N TRP A 117 -13.34 2.07 20.02
CA TRP A 117 -14.27 2.79 19.16
C TRP A 117 -15.66 2.19 19.24
N ASP A 118 -16.65 3.03 19.53
CA ASP A 118 -18.09 2.70 19.44
C ASP A 118 -18.46 1.42 20.20
N PHE A 119 -17.88 1.25 21.39
CA PHE A 119 -18.11 0.12 22.29
C PHE A 119 -17.77 -1.23 21.66
N GLY A 120 -16.49 -1.42 21.33
CA GLY A 120 -15.94 -2.72 20.94
C GLY A 120 -16.14 -3.80 22.00
N ASP A 121 -15.80 -5.04 21.66
CA ASP A 121 -16.01 -6.21 22.50
C ASP A 121 -15.39 -6.03 23.91
N PRO A 122 -16.21 -5.98 24.98
CA PRO A 122 -15.72 -5.69 26.33
C PRO A 122 -14.86 -6.82 26.91
N GLU A 123 -15.10 -8.07 26.54
CA GLU A 123 -14.31 -9.20 27.04
C GLU A 123 -12.95 -9.24 26.35
N LEU A 124 -12.92 -8.96 25.04
CA LEU A 124 -11.66 -8.80 24.33
C LEU A 124 -10.88 -7.56 24.81
N LEU A 125 -11.54 -6.44 25.08
CA LEU A 125 -10.88 -5.24 25.63
C LEU A 125 -10.17 -5.52 26.95
N ASN A 126 -10.86 -6.18 27.88
CA ASN A 126 -10.28 -6.58 29.16
C ASN A 126 -9.08 -7.53 28.96
N TYR A 127 -9.22 -8.52 28.08
CA TYR A 127 -8.12 -9.43 27.75
C TYR A 127 -6.91 -8.70 27.17
N LEU A 128 -7.12 -7.80 26.20
CA LEU A 128 -6.04 -7.01 25.59
C LEU A 128 -5.35 -6.13 26.63
N PHE A 129 -6.09 -5.50 27.52
CA PHE A 129 -5.52 -4.72 28.62
C PHE A 129 -4.67 -5.58 29.55
N GLU A 130 -5.17 -6.74 29.98
CA GLU A 130 -4.44 -7.66 30.86
C GLU A 130 -3.12 -8.15 30.26
N VAL A 131 -3.08 -8.48 28.96
CA VAL A 131 -1.87 -9.03 28.32
C VAL A 131 -0.90 -7.96 27.82
N THR A 132 -1.35 -6.73 27.60
CA THR A 132 -0.51 -5.65 27.06
C THR A 132 -0.10 -4.61 28.09
N GLY A 133 -0.98 -4.29 29.03
CA GLY A 133 -0.85 -3.15 29.96
C GLY A 133 -1.02 -1.78 29.31
N PHE A 134 -1.55 -1.70 28.09
CA PHE A 134 -1.69 -0.45 27.35
C PHE A 134 -2.82 0.43 27.87
N GLU A 135 -2.67 1.75 27.70
CA GLU A 135 -3.71 2.72 28.04
C GLU A 135 -4.97 2.47 27.19
N ILE A 136 -6.15 2.49 27.81
CA ILE A 136 -7.44 2.41 27.09
C ILE A 136 -8.01 3.81 26.90
N ARG A 137 -8.43 4.12 25.68
CA ARG A 137 -9.19 5.34 25.36
C ARG A 137 -10.50 5.00 24.68
N ASN A 138 -11.60 5.40 25.31
CA ASN A 138 -12.94 5.28 24.71
C ASN A 138 -13.18 6.46 23.77
N VAL A 139 -13.56 6.15 22.53
CA VAL A 139 -13.71 7.10 21.44
C VAL A 139 -14.92 6.72 20.59
N SER A 140 -15.47 7.69 19.86
CA SER A 140 -16.57 7.45 18.93
C SER A 140 -16.13 7.82 17.52
N SER A 141 -16.49 7.01 16.52
CA SER A 141 -16.10 7.27 15.13
C SER A 141 -16.73 8.55 14.58
N GLY A 142 -17.77 9.07 15.24
CA GLY A 142 -18.63 10.13 14.72
C GLY A 142 -19.19 9.75 13.34
N ASP A 143 -19.71 10.75 12.63
CA ASP A 143 -19.98 10.64 11.20
C ASP A 143 -18.62 10.70 10.48
N GLY A 144 -17.88 9.58 10.41
CA GLY A 144 -16.53 9.44 9.83
C GLY A 144 -16.39 9.86 8.34
N SER A 145 -17.30 10.68 7.84
CA SER A 145 -17.32 11.36 6.56
C SER A 145 -16.07 12.22 6.38
N ALA A 146 -15.16 11.71 5.56
CA ALA A 146 -14.18 12.51 4.84
C ALA A 146 -14.83 13.51 3.84
N CYS A 147 -16.17 13.55 3.74
CA CYS A 147 -16.93 14.46 2.89
C CYS A 147 -17.42 15.66 3.71
N VAL A 148 -16.88 16.86 3.41
CA VAL A 148 -17.40 18.13 3.93
C VAL A 148 -18.68 18.51 3.17
N SER A 149 -18.77 18.10 1.90
CA SER A 149 -19.93 18.16 1.01
C SER A 149 -19.63 17.26 -0.21
N GLY A 150 -20.64 16.88 -1.02
CA GLY A 150 -20.53 15.81 -2.02
C GLY A 150 -19.23 15.76 -2.85
N ASN A 151 -18.74 16.91 -3.30
CA ASN A 151 -17.54 17.03 -4.15
C ASN A 151 -16.27 17.41 -3.40
N ILE A 152 -16.34 17.74 -2.10
CA ILE A 152 -15.21 18.18 -1.29
C ILE A 152 -14.70 17.02 -0.43
N LYS A 153 -13.45 16.63 -0.67
CA LYS A 153 -12.75 15.59 0.10
C LYS A 153 -11.75 16.19 1.06
N ARG A 154 -11.81 15.72 2.30
CA ARG A 154 -10.91 16.09 3.39
C ARG A 154 -10.02 14.90 3.72
N ILE A 155 -8.71 15.10 3.61
CA ILE A 155 -7.69 14.11 3.96
C ILE A 155 -6.99 14.65 5.21
N ARG A 156 -7.13 13.95 6.33
CA ARG A 156 -6.63 14.37 7.65
C ARG A 156 -5.46 13.50 8.09
N GLY A 157 -4.66 14.00 9.02
CA GLY A 157 -3.50 13.28 9.55
C GLY A 157 -2.32 13.31 8.59
N CYS A 158 -2.25 14.33 7.75
CA CYS A 158 -1.16 14.54 6.82
C CYS A 158 0.09 15.06 7.55
N VAL A 159 1.25 14.87 6.93
CA VAL A 159 2.53 15.48 7.32
C VAL A 159 3.01 16.34 6.15
N ALA A 160 3.40 17.58 6.41
CA ALA A 160 3.86 18.48 5.36
C ALA A 160 5.06 17.89 4.60
N GLY A 161 5.04 18.00 3.27
CA GLY A 161 6.03 17.45 2.34
C GLY A 161 5.71 16.04 1.84
N GLU A 162 4.73 15.34 2.42
CA GLU A 162 4.44 13.97 2.02
C GLU A 162 3.52 13.88 0.79
N PRO A 163 3.60 12.79 0.00
CA PRO A 163 2.73 12.59 -1.16
C PRO A 163 1.28 12.39 -0.74
N VAL A 164 0.37 12.94 -1.54
CA VAL A 164 -1.08 12.78 -1.41
C VAL A 164 -1.60 11.95 -2.58
N PHE A 165 -2.27 10.85 -2.27
CA PHE A 165 -2.78 9.90 -3.24
C PHE A 165 -4.29 10.03 -3.42
N VAL A 166 -4.75 9.88 -4.65
CA VAL A 166 -6.14 9.61 -5.02
C VAL A 166 -6.14 8.37 -5.92
N ASN A 167 -6.88 7.34 -5.52
CA ASN A 167 -6.97 6.05 -6.24
C ASN A 167 -5.60 5.46 -6.63
N GLY A 168 -4.61 5.63 -5.75
CA GLY A 168 -3.26 5.11 -5.93
C GLY A 168 -2.32 5.98 -6.77
N ILE A 169 -2.77 7.12 -7.29
CA ILE A 169 -1.93 8.09 -8.03
C ILE A 169 -1.60 9.26 -7.12
N VAL A 170 -0.34 9.70 -7.11
CA VAL A 170 0.07 10.91 -6.41
C VAL A 170 -0.42 12.14 -7.17
N ILE A 171 -1.26 12.94 -6.52
CA ILE A 171 -1.83 14.17 -7.10
C ILE A 171 -1.13 15.44 -6.61
N GLY A 172 -0.17 15.30 -5.72
CA GLY A 172 0.55 16.43 -5.11
C GLY A 172 1.16 16.11 -3.77
N GLN A 173 1.64 17.14 -3.09
CA GLN A 173 2.25 17.04 -1.77
C GLN A 173 1.47 17.83 -0.73
N ALA A 174 1.30 17.26 0.46
CA ALA A 174 0.63 17.93 1.56
C ALA A 174 1.48 19.13 2.04
N THR A 175 0.84 20.27 2.31
CA THR A 175 1.48 21.45 2.89
C THR A 175 1.01 21.73 4.32
N ALA A 176 0.04 20.96 4.81
CA ALA A 176 -0.52 21.04 6.16
C ALA A 176 -0.93 19.65 6.67
N SER A 177 -1.37 19.56 7.93
CA SER A 177 -1.91 18.33 8.53
C SER A 177 -3.26 17.90 7.97
N GLU A 178 -3.85 18.77 7.15
CA GLU A 178 -5.12 18.55 6.49
C GLU A 178 -5.05 19.07 5.06
N VAL A 179 -5.51 18.24 4.12
CA VAL A 179 -5.65 18.54 2.70
C VAL A 179 -7.14 18.58 2.38
N ILE A 180 -7.56 19.61 1.65
CA ILE A 180 -8.91 19.70 1.11
C ILE A 180 -8.82 19.83 -0.41
N ILE A 181 -9.48 18.92 -1.10
CA ILE A 181 -9.61 18.93 -2.57
C ILE A 181 -11.07 18.98 -2.96
N GLU A 182 -11.34 19.60 -4.10
CA GLU A 182 -12.64 19.61 -4.74
C GLU A 182 -12.57 18.79 -6.03
N VAL A 183 -13.52 17.86 -6.19
CA VAL A 183 -13.53 16.85 -7.23
C VAL A 183 -14.65 17.16 -8.21
N PHE A 184 -14.27 17.34 -9.46
CA PHE A 184 -15.15 17.54 -10.60
C PHE A 184 -15.05 16.32 -11.53
N GLU A 185 -16.01 16.17 -12.44
CA GLU A 185 -16.00 15.06 -13.40
C GLU A 185 -14.71 14.99 -14.24
N ASP A 186 -14.14 16.15 -14.58
CA ASP A 186 -12.98 16.25 -15.47
C ASP A 186 -11.79 16.96 -14.81
N ASN A 187 -11.79 17.13 -13.49
CA ASN A 187 -10.68 17.80 -12.78
C ASN A 187 -10.70 17.56 -11.26
N ILE A 188 -9.54 17.71 -10.61
CA ILE A 188 -9.43 17.85 -9.16
C ILE A 188 -8.67 19.15 -8.86
N ARG A 189 -9.23 19.98 -7.97
CA ARG A 189 -8.64 21.26 -7.58
C ARG A 189 -8.22 21.25 -6.12
N ALA A 190 -7.10 21.90 -5.83
CA ALA A 190 -6.73 22.25 -4.47
C ALA A 190 -7.71 23.28 -3.90
N VAL A 191 -8.26 23.00 -2.73
CA VAL A 191 -8.95 24.01 -1.91
C VAL A 191 -7.96 24.54 -0.86
N SER A 192 -7.27 23.64 -0.15
CA SER A 192 -6.24 24.01 0.82
C SER A 192 -5.31 22.83 1.16
N GLY A 193 -4.14 23.15 1.71
CA GLY A 193 -3.26 22.15 2.33
C GLY A 193 -2.51 21.23 1.37
N ILE A 194 -2.53 21.50 0.06
CA ILE A 194 -1.85 20.70 -0.97
C ILE A 194 -1.20 21.58 -2.04
N LEU A 195 -0.01 21.17 -2.48
CA LEU A 195 0.62 21.61 -3.72
C LEU A 195 0.34 20.58 -4.80
N ILE A 196 -0.48 20.92 -5.80
CA ILE A 196 -0.92 19.99 -6.85
C ILE A 196 0.22 19.69 -7.83
N LYS A 197 0.31 18.40 -8.20
CA LYS A 197 1.11 17.90 -9.32
C LYS A 197 0.17 17.70 -10.50
N GLU A 198 0.18 18.61 -11.47
CA GLU A 198 -0.72 18.58 -12.65
C GLU A 198 -0.66 17.25 -13.39
N HIS A 199 0.54 16.70 -13.56
CA HIS A 199 0.73 15.42 -14.23
C HIS A 199 0.05 14.24 -13.48
N GLY A 200 -0.04 14.31 -12.15
CA GLY A 200 -0.80 13.35 -11.36
C GLY A 200 -2.32 13.43 -11.60
N ILE A 201 -2.85 14.64 -11.81
CA ILE A 201 -4.26 14.83 -12.19
C ILE A 201 -4.52 14.28 -13.59
N GLU A 202 -3.61 14.56 -14.53
CA GLU A 202 -3.67 14.00 -15.89
C GLU A 202 -3.73 12.47 -15.87
N LYS A 203 -2.80 11.82 -15.14
CA LYS A 203 -2.76 10.36 -14.96
C LYS A 203 -4.07 9.83 -14.38
N LEU A 204 -4.64 10.51 -13.39
CA LEU A 204 -5.91 10.11 -12.78
C LEU A 204 -7.08 10.18 -13.78
N LEU A 205 -7.19 11.25 -14.56
CA LEU A 205 -8.27 11.45 -15.53
C LEU A 205 -8.22 10.46 -16.69
N ARG A 206 -7.02 10.06 -17.13
CA ARG A 206 -6.86 9.02 -18.18
C ARG A 206 -7.43 7.66 -17.78
N ARG A 207 -7.46 7.36 -16.48
CA ARG A 207 -8.06 6.12 -15.94
C ARG A 207 -9.58 6.17 -15.84
N GLY A 208 -10.17 7.34 -16.07
CA GLY A 208 -11.59 7.57 -16.01
C GLY A 208 -11.94 8.78 -15.14
N LYS A 209 -13.20 9.19 -15.26
CA LYS A 209 -13.73 10.34 -14.52
C LYS A 209 -13.82 10.00 -13.01
N PRO A 210 -13.21 10.78 -12.11
CA PRO A 210 -13.29 10.52 -10.69
C PRO A 210 -14.72 10.74 -10.19
N ASN A 211 -15.32 9.70 -9.60
CA ASN A 211 -16.56 9.85 -8.84
C ASN A 211 -16.20 10.24 -7.39
N PRO A 212 -16.60 11.44 -6.90
CA PRO A 212 -16.34 11.83 -5.53
C PRO A 212 -16.78 10.77 -4.52
N GLY A 213 -17.89 10.07 -4.73
CA GLY A 213 -18.39 9.05 -3.79
C GLY A 213 -17.39 7.91 -3.52
N ASP A 214 -16.63 7.53 -4.54
CA ASP A 214 -15.82 6.30 -4.55
C ASP A 214 -14.31 6.58 -4.40
N LEU A 215 -13.91 7.85 -4.34
CA LEU A 215 -12.49 8.19 -4.22
C LEU A 215 -11.89 7.69 -2.92
N TRP A 216 -10.85 6.89 -3.08
CA TRP A 216 -9.94 6.52 -2.01
C TRP A 216 -8.79 7.53 -1.96
N CYS A 217 -8.68 8.24 -0.83
CA CYS A 217 -7.61 9.20 -0.60
C CYS A 217 -6.75 8.75 0.59
N LYS A 218 -5.43 8.93 0.47
CA LYS A 218 -4.47 8.72 1.56
C LYS A 218 -3.28 9.67 1.39
N SER A 219 -2.42 9.73 2.39
CA SER A 219 -1.16 10.47 2.30
C SER A 219 0.00 9.70 2.93
N GLY A 220 1.23 10.06 2.57
CA GLY A 220 2.47 9.50 3.13
C GLY A 220 3.05 8.35 2.31
N ALA A 221 4.31 8.03 2.60
CA ALA A 221 5.01 6.92 1.96
C ALA A 221 4.25 5.59 2.13
N ILE A 222 4.38 4.70 1.14
CA ILE A 222 3.70 3.40 1.18
C ILE A 222 4.46 2.42 2.09
N ARG A 223 5.78 2.57 2.19
CA ARG A 223 6.66 1.85 3.12
C ARG A 223 7.94 2.66 3.34
N ASN A 224 8.46 2.69 4.57
CA ASN A 224 9.68 3.45 4.89
C ASN A 224 10.95 2.59 4.93
N LYS A 225 10.81 1.27 5.11
CA LYS A 225 11.94 0.34 5.13
C LYS A 225 12.28 -0.12 3.71
N SER A 226 13.57 -0.22 3.40
CA SER A 226 14.05 -0.85 2.16
C SER A 226 13.65 -2.33 2.13
N ALA A 227 13.37 -2.83 0.93
CA ALA A 227 13.08 -4.25 0.72
C ALA A 227 14.27 -5.12 1.11
N ARG A 228 14.00 -6.32 1.63
CA ARG A 228 15.03 -7.36 1.69
C ARG A 228 15.29 -7.85 0.27
N SER A 229 16.55 -7.82 -0.17
CA SER A 229 16.90 -8.33 -1.50
C SER A 229 17.22 -9.83 -1.45
N VAL A 230 16.68 -10.56 -2.43
CA VAL A 230 16.94 -11.96 -2.71
C VAL A 230 17.56 -12.04 -4.11
N ASN A 231 18.59 -12.88 -4.28
CA ASN A 231 19.19 -13.08 -5.59
C ASN A 231 18.20 -13.84 -6.49
N PRO A 232 17.94 -13.35 -7.71
CA PRO A 232 17.06 -14.03 -8.64
C PRO A 232 17.70 -15.33 -9.13
N GLU A 233 16.86 -16.33 -9.39
CA GLU A 233 17.26 -17.48 -10.20
C GLU A 233 17.20 -17.11 -11.68
N ASN A 234 18.24 -17.45 -12.44
CA ASN A 234 18.22 -17.23 -13.88
C ASN A 234 17.31 -18.29 -14.53
N LYS A 235 16.09 -17.88 -14.89
CA LYS A 235 15.08 -18.78 -15.46
C LYS A 235 14.42 -18.17 -16.70
N SER A 236 13.95 -19.04 -17.58
CA SER A 236 13.01 -18.67 -18.65
C SER A 236 11.59 -18.90 -18.15
N GLY A 237 10.66 -18.06 -18.59
CA GLY A 237 9.31 -18.06 -18.03
C GLY A 237 8.53 -16.83 -18.43
N ASN A 238 7.42 -16.59 -17.76
CA ASN A 238 6.51 -15.50 -18.10
C ASN A 238 7.16 -14.14 -17.80
N ILE A 239 7.11 -13.23 -18.78
CA ILE A 239 7.34 -11.81 -18.57
C ILE A 239 5.98 -11.17 -18.28
N CYS A 240 5.78 -10.78 -17.03
CA CYS A 240 4.52 -10.21 -16.58
C CYS A 240 4.54 -8.67 -16.74
N VAL A 241 3.39 -8.08 -17.07
CA VAL A 241 3.28 -6.63 -17.26
C VAL A 241 2.55 -6.01 -16.08
N VAL A 242 3.21 -5.09 -15.38
CA VAL A 242 2.60 -4.28 -14.32
C VAL A 242 2.58 -2.83 -14.78
N ASP A 243 1.38 -2.40 -15.17
CA ASP A 243 1.14 -1.11 -15.78
C ASP A 243 0.36 -0.22 -14.82
N HIS A 244 1.04 0.77 -14.24
CA HIS A 244 0.52 1.77 -13.30
C HIS A 244 -0.25 1.24 -12.05
N SER A 245 -0.33 -0.07 -11.86
CA SER A 245 -1.10 -0.74 -10.80
C SER A 245 -0.21 -1.70 -10.02
N ALA A 246 0.79 -1.17 -9.31
CA ALA A 246 1.75 -1.98 -8.56
C ALA A 246 1.14 -2.91 -7.49
N HIS A 247 -0.12 -2.66 -7.08
CA HIS A 247 -0.84 -3.55 -6.18
C HIS A 247 -1.15 -4.93 -6.81
N GLU A 248 -1.18 -5.03 -8.14
CA GLU A 248 -1.39 -6.28 -8.89
C GLU A 248 -0.12 -7.12 -8.98
N CYS A 249 1.04 -6.61 -8.56
CA CYS A 249 2.33 -7.30 -8.70
C CYS A 249 2.28 -8.72 -8.12
N TYR A 250 1.69 -8.88 -6.93
CA TYR A 250 1.54 -10.20 -6.30
C TYR A 250 0.49 -11.11 -6.95
N GLU A 251 -0.47 -10.56 -7.71
CA GLU A 251 -1.50 -11.35 -8.41
C GLU A 251 -0.98 -11.82 -9.77
N LYS A 252 -0.11 -11.03 -10.40
CA LYS A 252 0.49 -11.29 -11.70
C LYS A 252 1.77 -12.13 -11.64
N THR A 253 2.33 -12.34 -10.45
CA THR A 253 3.59 -13.08 -10.28
C THR A 253 3.33 -14.46 -9.69
N ASP A 254 4.06 -15.45 -10.20
CA ASP A 254 4.07 -16.82 -9.72
C ASP A 254 5.47 -17.46 -9.84
N GLU A 255 5.57 -18.74 -9.52
CA GLU A 255 6.80 -19.53 -9.63
C GLU A 255 7.39 -19.58 -11.05
N ASN A 256 6.58 -19.37 -12.10
CA ASN A 256 6.99 -19.38 -13.50
C ASN A 256 7.33 -17.97 -14.03
N THR A 257 7.16 -16.90 -13.24
CA THR A 257 7.52 -15.54 -13.66
C THR A 257 9.02 -15.36 -13.74
N ALA A 258 9.55 -15.16 -14.95
CA ALA A 258 10.98 -14.92 -15.20
C ALA A 258 11.39 -13.45 -14.98
N GLY A 259 10.45 -12.52 -15.09
CA GLY A 259 10.68 -11.12 -14.80
C GLY A 259 9.44 -10.28 -15.04
N ILE A 260 9.54 -8.98 -14.75
CA ILE A 260 8.43 -8.03 -14.88
C ILE A 260 8.84 -6.88 -15.80
N LEU A 261 7.97 -6.54 -16.74
CA LEU A 261 7.94 -5.23 -17.38
C LEU A 261 7.07 -4.30 -16.51
N SER A 262 7.66 -3.26 -15.93
CA SER A 262 6.90 -2.22 -15.23
C SER A 262 6.90 -0.92 -16.01
N VAL A 263 5.74 -0.25 -16.03
CA VAL A 263 5.55 1.04 -16.70
C VAL A 263 5.06 2.06 -15.67
N GLY A 264 5.67 3.23 -15.65
CA GLY A 264 5.46 4.24 -14.61
C GLY A 264 6.64 4.33 -13.66
N ASP A 265 7.13 5.53 -13.34
CA ASP A 265 8.17 5.74 -12.31
C ASP A 265 7.78 5.12 -10.95
N ASP A 266 6.65 5.53 -10.39
CA ASP A 266 6.16 5.05 -9.09
C ASP A 266 5.82 3.56 -9.10
N THR A 267 5.26 3.09 -10.21
CA THR A 267 4.92 1.67 -10.37
C THR A 267 6.17 0.83 -10.45
N THR A 268 7.19 1.31 -11.17
CA THR A 268 8.52 0.70 -11.23
C THR A 268 9.16 0.68 -9.85
N ALA A 269 9.15 1.79 -9.10
CA ALA A 269 9.70 1.84 -7.75
C ALA A 269 9.04 0.81 -6.81
N VAL A 270 7.71 0.71 -6.82
CA VAL A 270 6.97 -0.27 -5.99
C VAL A 270 7.18 -1.69 -6.49
N CYS A 271 7.21 -1.93 -7.81
CA CYS A 271 7.50 -3.25 -8.38
C CYS A 271 8.90 -3.71 -7.97
N CYS A 272 9.91 -2.88 -8.15
CA CYS A 272 11.28 -3.21 -7.76
C CYS A 272 11.38 -3.48 -6.25
N HIS A 273 10.65 -2.73 -5.41
CA HIS A 273 10.59 -3.00 -3.96
C HIS A 273 10.02 -4.40 -3.65
N ILE A 274 8.86 -4.75 -4.20
CA ILE A 274 8.26 -6.08 -4.01
C ILE A 274 9.18 -7.17 -4.58
N CYS A 275 9.70 -6.95 -5.78
CA CYS A 275 10.42 -7.98 -6.53
C CYS A 275 11.84 -8.20 -6.01
N SER A 276 12.41 -7.22 -5.30
CA SER A 276 13.64 -7.43 -4.52
C SER A 276 13.44 -8.52 -3.49
N HIS A 277 12.29 -8.54 -2.82
CA HIS A 277 11.92 -9.58 -1.87
C HIS A 277 11.56 -10.91 -2.56
N LEU A 278 10.85 -10.85 -3.69
CA LEU A 278 10.49 -12.06 -4.44
C LEU A 278 11.66 -12.69 -5.22
N GLY A 279 12.77 -11.97 -5.41
CA GLY A 279 13.87 -12.42 -6.27
C GLY A 279 13.47 -12.47 -7.75
N ILE A 280 12.69 -11.49 -8.21
CA ILE A 280 12.24 -11.37 -9.61
C ILE A 280 12.88 -10.11 -10.22
N PRO A 281 13.57 -10.20 -11.36
CA PRO A 281 14.14 -9.00 -11.99
C PRO A 281 13.06 -8.15 -12.67
N VAL A 282 13.31 -6.84 -12.73
CA VAL A 282 12.38 -5.85 -13.28
C VAL A 282 13.03 -5.10 -14.45
N PHE A 283 12.26 -4.89 -15.51
CA PHE A 283 12.57 -4.00 -16.62
C PHE A 283 11.62 -2.82 -16.50
N GLY A 284 12.13 -1.70 -15.98
CA GLY A 284 11.32 -0.51 -15.71
C GLY A 284 11.39 0.50 -16.84
N VAL A 285 10.23 0.95 -17.31
CA VAL A 285 10.08 2.04 -18.28
C VAL A 285 9.56 3.26 -17.54
N THR A 286 10.37 4.31 -17.48
CA THR A 286 10.12 5.53 -16.71
C THR A 286 10.31 6.78 -17.59
N ASP A 287 9.75 7.92 -17.19
CA ASP A 287 9.97 9.21 -17.86
C ASP A 287 10.59 10.28 -16.93
N GLY A 288 10.89 9.91 -15.68
CA GLY A 288 11.64 10.72 -14.73
C GLY A 288 10.76 11.54 -13.79
N ASP A 289 9.47 11.19 -13.65
CA ASP A 289 8.49 11.87 -12.81
C ASP A 289 8.27 11.26 -11.41
N CYS A 290 9.18 10.41 -10.93
CA CYS A 290 9.09 9.70 -9.65
C CYS A 290 8.68 10.55 -8.43
N ASP A 291 7.76 10.03 -7.59
CA ASP A 291 7.27 10.68 -6.37
C ASP A 291 7.94 10.15 -5.08
N HIS A 292 8.92 9.26 -5.20
CA HIS A 292 9.73 8.72 -4.09
C HIS A 292 8.89 8.10 -2.95
N ILE A 293 7.84 7.38 -3.30
CA ILE A 293 6.82 6.84 -2.37
C ILE A 293 7.26 5.59 -1.59
N VAL A 294 8.40 5.01 -1.97
CA VAL A 294 9.11 3.91 -1.30
C VAL A 294 10.62 4.14 -1.45
N PRO A 295 11.47 3.63 -0.53
CA PRO A 295 12.92 3.64 -0.72
C PRO A 295 13.31 2.91 -2.01
N GLU A 296 14.29 3.45 -2.73
CA GLU A 296 14.84 2.79 -3.89
C GLU A 296 15.39 1.41 -3.52
N SER A 297 15.02 0.42 -4.34
CA SER A 297 15.48 -0.94 -4.23
C SER A 297 15.39 -1.53 -5.63
N TYR A 298 16.48 -2.09 -6.12
CA TYR A 298 16.51 -2.72 -7.44
C TYR A 298 16.88 -4.19 -7.25
N PRO A 299 16.02 -5.14 -7.65
CA PRO A 299 16.38 -6.54 -7.66
C PRO A 299 17.63 -6.74 -8.54
N PRO A 300 18.55 -7.65 -8.19
CA PRO A 300 19.67 -7.97 -9.08
C PRO A 300 19.18 -8.36 -10.48
N ASN A 301 20.00 -8.14 -11.51
CA ASN A 301 19.66 -8.43 -12.91
C ASN A 301 18.51 -7.58 -13.50
N SER A 302 18.05 -6.54 -12.79
CA SER A 302 17.06 -5.57 -13.27
C SER A 302 17.70 -4.50 -14.15
N VAL A 303 16.91 -3.92 -15.05
CA VAL A 303 17.30 -2.77 -15.89
C VAL A 303 16.20 -1.74 -15.85
N ILE A 304 16.51 -0.51 -15.45
CA ILE A 304 15.55 0.60 -15.46
C ILE A 304 16.02 1.59 -16.51
N ILE A 305 15.10 1.99 -17.38
CA ILE A 305 15.35 2.95 -18.46
C ILE A 305 14.50 4.20 -18.26
N SER A 306 15.08 5.35 -18.56
CA SER A 306 14.36 6.62 -18.68
C SER A 306 14.24 7.02 -20.14
N LEU A 307 13.06 7.44 -20.55
CA LEU A 307 12.75 7.81 -21.93
C LEU A 307 13.17 9.25 -22.24
N ASN A 308 13.69 9.45 -23.44
CA ASN A 308 14.17 10.74 -23.91
C ASN A 308 13.04 11.55 -24.55
N GLY A 309 12.24 12.23 -23.72
CA GLY A 309 11.17 13.11 -24.19
C GLY A 309 9.91 12.38 -24.70
N GLU A 310 9.78 11.10 -24.35
CA GLU A 310 8.58 10.28 -24.59
C GLU A 310 7.98 9.89 -23.24
N ARG A 311 6.66 9.61 -23.23
CA ARG A 311 5.96 9.18 -22.01
C ARG A 311 6.10 7.67 -21.84
N ASP A 312 6.28 7.23 -20.61
CA ASP A 312 6.33 5.81 -20.27
C ASP A 312 5.05 5.05 -20.66
N ASP A 313 3.88 5.67 -20.47
CA ASP A 313 2.57 5.15 -20.87
C ASP A 313 2.56 4.67 -22.33
N ASP A 314 2.98 5.54 -23.26
CA ASP A 314 2.87 5.28 -24.70
C ASP A 314 3.88 4.20 -25.14
N VAL A 315 5.11 4.30 -24.64
CA VAL A 315 6.18 3.35 -24.98
C VAL A 315 5.94 2.00 -24.31
N GLY A 316 5.33 1.97 -23.12
CA GLY A 316 4.92 0.76 -22.44
C GLY A 316 3.94 -0.06 -23.28
N VAL A 317 2.89 0.59 -23.81
CA VAL A 317 1.93 -0.05 -24.73
C VAL A 317 2.64 -0.57 -25.99
N GLU A 318 3.53 0.24 -26.57
CA GLU A 318 4.31 -0.13 -27.75
C GLU A 318 5.15 -1.40 -27.51
N ILE A 319 5.83 -1.51 -26.36
CA ILE A 319 6.62 -2.70 -26.00
C ILE A 319 5.71 -3.92 -25.84
N VAL A 320 4.58 -3.77 -25.14
CA VAL A 320 3.62 -4.86 -24.93
C VAL A 320 3.13 -5.43 -26.26
N GLU A 321 2.72 -4.55 -27.18
CA GLU A 321 2.26 -4.96 -28.52
C GLU A 321 3.37 -5.58 -29.36
N LYS A 322 4.56 -4.97 -29.34
CA LYS A 322 5.71 -5.39 -30.16
C LYS A 322 6.21 -6.78 -29.79
N PHE A 323 6.24 -7.09 -28.49
CA PHE A 323 6.78 -8.34 -27.95
C PHE A 323 5.69 -9.35 -27.56
N GLY A 324 4.41 -9.02 -27.78
CA GLY A 324 3.29 -9.93 -27.52
C GLY A 324 3.16 -10.33 -26.05
N LEU A 325 3.39 -9.38 -25.13
CA LEU A 325 3.36 -9.64 -23.69
C LEU A 325 1.91 -9.75 -23.15
N PRO A 326 1.66 -10.53 -22.09
CA PRO A 326 2.61 -11.42 -21.41
C PRO A 326 2.91 -12.67 -22.24
N CYS A 327 4.17 -13.09 -22.24
CA CYS A 327 4.61 -14.32 -22.91
C CYS A 327 5.88 -14.89 -22.28
N VAL A 328 6.30 -16.07 -22.74
CA VAL A 328 7.49 -16.75 -22.22
C VAL A 328 8.74 -16.26 -22.94
N TYR A 329 9.71 -15.75 -22.17
CA TYR A 329 11.04 -15.38 -22.66
C TYR A 329 12.14 -15.83 -21.68
N GLY A 330 13.36 -15.98 -22.18
CA GLY A 330 14.54 -15.86 -21.33
C GLY A 330 14.71 -14.41 -20.90
N TRP A 331 14.91 -14.15 -19.60
CA TRP A 331 14.97 -12.78 -19.08
C TRP A 331 15.98 -11.89 -19.83
N ASN A 332 17.22 -12.37 -19.98
CA ASN A 332 18.28 -11.59 -20.63
C ASN A 332 17.98 -11.34 -22.12
N GLU A 333 17.39 -12.31 -22.82
CA GLU A 333 16.99 -12.17 -24.23
C GLU A 333 15.89 -11.11 -24.39
N PHE A 334 14.90 -11.10 -23.49
CA PHE A 334 13.87 -10.09 -23.45
C PHE A 334 14.48 -8.69 -23.27
N VAL A 335 15.32 -8.52 -22.24
CA VAL A 335 15.97 -7.24 -21.93
C VAL A 335 16.80 -6.73 -23.12
N GLU A 336 17.63 -7.59 -23.73
CA GLU A 336 18.45 -7.22 -24.90
C GLU A 336 17.59 -6.83 -26.11
N SER A 337 16.50 -7.56 -26.35
CA SER A 337 15.60 -7.30 -27.47
C SER A 337 14.87 -5.97 -27.31
N VAL A 338 14.39 -5.64 -26.11
CA VAL A 338 13.73 -4.35 -25.82
C VAL A 338 14.74 -3.21 -25.91
N LEU A 339 15.93 -3.35 -25.35
CA LEU A 339 16.98 -2.32 -25.44
C LEU A 339 17.41 -2.05 -26.89
N LEU A 340 17.54 -3.10 -27.71
CA LEU A 340 17.85 -2.97 -29.13
C LEU A 340 16.72 -2.24 -29.88
N TYR A 341 15.46 -2.55 -29.54
CA TYR A 341 14.29 -1.95 -30.14
C TYR A 341 14.19 -0.44 -29.84
N LEU A 342 14.39 -0.04 -28.58
CA LEU A 342 14.33 1.36 -28.16
C LEU A 342 15.55 2.16 -28.65
N GLY A 343 16.72 1.53 -28.73
CA GLY A 343 17.94 2.16 -29.23
C GLY A 343 18.28 3.43 -28.46
N LYS A 344 18.27 4.59 -29.14
CA LYS A 344 18.60 5.90 -28.55
C LYS A 344 17.40 6.63 -27.89
N ARG A 345 16.21 6.05 -27.96
CA ARG A 345 14.99 6.61 -27.34
C ARG A 345 15.01 6.56 -25.82
N ALA A 346 15.89 5.76 -25.24
CA ALA A 346 15.98 5.58 -23.80
C ALA A 346 17.44 5.55 -23.32
N GLU A 347 17.64 5.99 -22.09
CA GLU A 347 18.91 5.86 -21.36
C GLU A 347 18.73 4.91 -20.19
N ARG A 348 19.79 4.16 -19.85
CA ARG A 348 19.76 3.29 -18.68
C ARG A 348 20.03 4.13 -17.44
N VAL A 349 19.04 4.27 -16.58
CA VAL A 349 19.20 4.88 -15.26
C VAL A 349 19.74 3.86 -14.25
N PHE A 350 19.46 2.57 -14.48
CA PHE A 350 20.04 1.46 -13.72
C PHE A 350 20.25 0.23 -14.62
N ASP A 351 21.39 -0.43 -14.48
CA ASP A 351 21.70 -1.71 -15.12
C ASP A 351 22.43 -2.60 -14.10
N GLY A 352 21.69 -3.55 -13.51
CA GLY A 352 22.18 -4.43 -12.44
C GLY A 352 22.59 -5.82 -12.92
N ARG A 353 22.86 -5.97 -14.21
CA ARG A 353 23.26 -7.24 -14.85
C ARG A 353 24.75 -7.52 -14.74
#